data_AF-A0A1B1Y6L5-F1
#
_entry.id   AF-A0A1B1Y6L5-F1
#
_cell.length_a   1.000
_cell.length_b   1.000
_cell.length_c   1.000
_cell.angle_alpha   90.00
_cell.angle_beta   90.00
_cell.angle_gamma   90.00
#
_symmetry.space_group_name_H-M   'P 1'
#
loop_
_entity.id
_entity.type
_entity.pdbx_description
1 polymer ?
#
loop_
_entity_poly.entity_id
_entity_poly.type
_entity_poly.pdbx_seq_one_letter_code
_entity_poly.pdbx_strand_id
1 'polypeptide(L)'
;MKKTITTLAIALLISVASMGQSNAEARAETLASKDLQKVTAVISLNEEEQEKYLSIKKAYFMNHFSFAKEYRDSNPEKFKEKIKENGVKLNSDMVAAFGRPRAVELLKAGRAK
;
A
#
# COMPACT_ATOMS: atom_id res chain seq x y z
N MET A 1 -3.82 -18.85 23.82
CA MET A 1 -4.13 -19.42 22.50
C MET A 1 -5.05 -18.49 21.71
N LYS A 2 -4.56 -17.33 21.24
CA LYS A 2 -5.36 -16.31 20.51
C LYS A 2 -4.66 -15.78 19.24
N LYS A 3 -3.73 -16.56 18.65
CA LYS A 3 -2.92 -16.10 17.51
C LYS A 3 -3.29 -16.74 16.17
N THR A 4 -4.28 -17.65 16.15
CA THR A 4 -4.56 -18.47 14.97
C THR A 4 -5.71 -17.93 14.10
N ILE A 5 -6.51 -16.99 14.60
CA ILE A 5 -7.70 -16.51 13.89
C ILE A 5 -7.34 -15.41 12.88
N THR A 6 -6.31 -14.60 13.16
CA THR A 6 -5.91 -13.48 12.28
C THR A 6 -5.29 -13.92 10.96
N THR A 7 -4.73 -15.13 10.88
CA THR A 7 -4.09 -15.64 9.66
C THR A 7 -5.12 -16.08 8.61
N LEU A 8 -6.35 -16.45 9.02
CA LEU A 8 -7.34 -17.01 8.10
C LEU A 8 -8.10 -15.94 7.31
N ALA A 9 -8.37 -14.77 7.90
CA ALA A 9 -9.12 -13.70 7.23
C ALA A 9 -8.33 -13.04 6.07
N ILE A 10 -7.00 -12.98 6.19
CA ILE A 10 -6.12 -12.35 5.19
C ILE A 10 -6.02 -13.19 3.90
N ALA A 11 -6.18 -14.52 4.00
CA ALA A 11 -6.09 -15.41 2.84
C ALA A 11 -7.29 -15.26 1.89
N LEU A 12 -8.46 -14.85 2.41
CA LEU A 12 -9.69 -14.79 1.60
C LEU A 12 -9.70 -13.60 0.63
N LEU A 13 -9.11 -12.47 1.00
CA LEU A 13 -9.05 -11.24 0.17
C LEU A 13 -8.16 -11.38 -1.08
N ILE A 14 -7.34 -12.43 -1.17
CA ILE A 14 -6.34 -12.60 -2.24
C ILE A 14 -6.91 -13.34 -3.47
N SER A 15 -8.09 -13.94 -3.35
CA SER A 15 -8.51 -15.02 -4.26
C SER A 15 -9.23 -14.63 -5.56
N VAL A 16 -9.54 -13.34 -5.83
CA VAL A 16 -10.58 -13.02 -6.83
C VAL A 16 -10.12 -12.18 -8.05
N ALA A 17 -8.85 -11.78 -8.19
CA ALA A 17 -8.45 -10.85 -9.27
C ALA A 17 -7.44 -11.38 -10.31
N SER A 18 -7.24 -12.70 -10.43
CA SER A 18 -6.11 -13.25 -11.21
C SER A 18 -6.31 -13.40 -12.72
N MET A 19 -7.46 -13.06 -13.28
CA MET A 19 -7.72 -13.20 -14.73
C MET A 19 -7.79 -11.83 -15.42
N GLY A 20 -6.64 -11.19 -15.62
CA GLY A 20 -6.52 -9.98 -16.47
C GLY A 20 -5.61 -8.86 -15.97
N GLN A 21 -5.02 -8.97 -14.78
CA GLN A 21 -4.15 -7.92 -14.24
C GLN A 21 -2.83 -7.79 -15.01
N SER A 22 -2.41 -6.55 -15.28
CA SER A 22 -1.08 -6.28 -15.82
C SER A 22 0.01 -6.67 -14.79
N ASN A 23 1.22 -7.01 -15.25
CA ASN A 23 2.33 -7.39 -14.36
C ASN A 23 2.64 -6.31 -13.30
N ALA A 24 2.51 -5.03 -13.66
CA ALA A 24 2.69 -3.92 -12.72
C ALA A 24 1.61 -3.90 -11.63
N GLU A 25 0.37 -4.20 -12.00
CA GLU A 25 -0.77 -4.23 -11.10
C GLU A 25 -0.69 -5.38 -10.09
N ALA A 26 -0.41 -6.60 -10.56
CA ALA A 26 -0.22 -7.75 -9.69
C ALA A 26 0.94 -7.52 -8.70
N ARG A 27 2.02 -6.87 -9.17
CA ARG A 27 3.14 -6.49 -8.31
C ARG A 27 2.75 -5.43 -7.28
N ALA A 28 1.99 -4.41 -7.67
CA ALA A 28 1.55 -3.35 -6.78
C ALA A 28 0.63 -3.89 -5.68
N GLU A 29 -0.28 -4.79 -6.06
CA GLU A 29 -1.17 -5.49 -5.14
C GLU A 29 -0.39 -6.36 -4.15
N THR A 30 0.57 -7.15 -4.64
CA THR A 30 1.44 -7.96 -3.77
C THR A 30 2.20 -7.10 -2.76
N LEU A 31 2.73 -5.95 -3.18
CA LEU A 31 3.43 -5.04 -2.26
C LEU A 31 2.49 -4.37 -1.26
N ALA A 32 1.29 -3.96 -1.71
CA ALA A 32 0.27 -3.40 -0.83
C ALA A 32 -0.17 -4.40 0.23
N SER A 33 -0.41 -5.66 -0.15
CA SER A 33 -0.77 -6.73 0.79
C SER A 33 0.34 -7.03 1.78
N LYS A 34 1.60 -7.07 1.34
CA LYS A 34 2.75 -7.24 2.25
C LYS A 34 2.88 -6.07 3.24
N ASP A 35 2.61 -4.86 2.79
CA ASP A 35 2.65 -3.67 3.63
C ASP A 35 1.48 -3.67 4.64
N LEU A 36 0.28 -4.07 4.20
CA LEU A 36 -0.88 -4.28 5.06
C LEU A 36 -0.59 -5.33 6.14
N GLN A 37 0.06 -6.45 5.80
CA GLN A 37 0.48 -7.47 6.78
C GLN A 37 1.40 -6.92 7.86
N LYS A 38 2.33 -6.01 7.51
CA LYS A 38 3.18 -5.33 8.50
C LYS A 38 2.37 -4.44 9.42
N VAL A 39 1.42 -3.68 8.85
CA VAL A 39 0.55 -2.81 9.64
C VAL A 39 -0.32 -3.64 10.58
N THR A 40 -0.97 -4.70 10.09
CA THR A 40 -1.87 -5.54 10.89
C THR A 40 -1.15 -6.38 11.95
N ALA A 41 0.15 -6.59 11.80
CA ALA A 41 0.99 -7.20 12.84
C ALA A 41 1.22 -6.25 14.05
N VAL A 42 1.09 -4.93 13.85
CA VAL A 42 1.33 -3.92 14.89
C VAL A 42 0.03 -3.28 15.39
N ILE A 43 -0.93 -3.06 14.49
CA ILE A 43 -2.17 -2.32 14.74
C ILE A 43 -3.35 -3.12 14.18
N SER A 44 -4.41 -3.28 14.96
CA SER A 44 -5.64 -3.89 14.44
C SER A 44 -6.38 -2.93 13.50
N LEU A 45 -6.81 -3.48 12.36
CA LEU A 45 -7.64 -2.80 11.37
C LEU A 45 -8.92 -3.61 11.14
N ASN A 46 -10.07 -2.94 11.07
CA ASN A 46 -11.28 -3.58 10.59
C ASN A 46 -11.23 -3.78 9.06
N GLU A 47 -12.17 -4.56 8.50
CA GLU A 47 -12.17 -4.89 7.06
C GLU A 47 -12.21 -3.64 6.17
N GLU A 48 -13.04 -2.66 6.50
CA GLU A 48 -13.14 -1.41 5.75
C GLU A 48 -11.83 -0.60 5.76
N GLU A 49 -11.16 -0.54 6.90
CA GLU A 49 -9.83 0.10 7.04
C GLU A 49 -8.77 -0.64 6.21
N GLN A 50 -8.81 -1.98 6.21
CA GLN A 50 -7.89 -2.80 5.44
C GLN A 50 -8.06 -2.55 3.93
N GLU A 51 -9.30 -2.52 3.43
CA GLU A 51 -9.61 -2.26 2.02
C GLU A 51 -9.15 -0.87 1.58
N LYS A 52 -9.47 0.17 2.38
CA LYS A 52 -9.00 1.55 2.12
C LYS A 52 -7.48 1.62 2.08
N TYR A 53 -6.82 1.00 3.06
CA TYR A 53 -5.37 1.00 3.16
C TYR A 53 -4.73 0.32 1.94
N LEU A 54 -5.25 -0.86 1.59
CA LEU A 54 -4.78 -1.64 0.45
C LEU A 54 -4.92 -0.85 -0.85
N SER A 55 -6.08 -0.22 -1.07
CA SER A 55 -6.35 0.58 -2.27
C SER A 55 -5.38 1.77 -2.40
N ILE A 56 -5.18 2.53 -1.32
CA ILE A 56 -4.24 3.66 -1.30
C ILE A 56 -2.80 3.20 -1.56
N LYS A 57 -2.36 2.12 -0.93
CA LYS A 57 -1.00 1.59 -1.11
C LYS A 57 -0.80 0.99 -2.50
N LYS A 58 -1.80 0.31 -3.05
CA LYS A 58 -1.77 -0.20 -4.44
C LYS A 58 -1.58 0.96 -5.42
N ALA A 59 -2.36 2.04 -5.28
CA ALA A 59 -2.21 3.24 -6.11
C ALA A 59 -0.82 3.87 -5.99
N TYR A 60 -0.29 3.99 -4.77
CA TYR A 60 1.06 4.50 -4.54
C TYR A 60 2.13 3.68 -5.27
N PHE A 61 2.09 2.33 -5.18
CA PHE A 61 3.04 1.47 -5.87
C PHE A 61 2.87 1.48 -7.39
N MET A 62 1.63 1.55 -7.88
CA MET A 62 1.35 1.69 -9.32
C MET A 62 2.00 2.96 -9.89
N ASN A 63 1.82 4.10 -9.23
CA ASN A 63 2.43 5.35 -9.64
C ASN A 63 3.96 5.25 -9.60
N HIS A 64 4.52 4.64 -8.54
CA HIS A 64 5.96 4.44 -8.43
C HIS A 64 6.50 3.64 -9.63
N PHE A 65 5.81 2.58 -10.06
CA PHE A 65 6.23 1.78 -11.21
C PHE A 65 6.06 2.52 -12.54
N SER A 66 5.00 3.29 -12.73
CA SER A 66 4.82 4.15 -13.91
C SER A 66 5.95 5.17 -14.00
N PHE A 67 6.27 5.88 -12.91
CA PHE A 67 7.38 6.84 -12.91
C PHE A 67 8.73 6.18 -13.12
N ALA A 68 8.95 4.97 -12.57
CA ALA A 68 10.18 4.25 -12.78
C ALA A 68 10.34 3.84 -14.26
N LYS A 69 9.25 3.43 -14.91
CA LYS A 69 9.24 3.10 -16.34
C LYS A 69 9.50 4.33 -17.22
N GLU A 70 8.94 5.49 -16.86
CA GLU A 70 9.02 6.71 -17.66
C GLU A 70 10.34 7.48 -17.49
N TYR A 71 10.84 7.59 -16.26
CA TYR A 71 11.86 8.59 -15.90
C TYR A 71 13.14 8.02 -15.31
N ARG A 72 13.14 6.80 -14.74
CA ARG A 72 14.27 6.33 -13.93
C ARG A 72 15.60 6.38 -14.67
N ASP A 73 15.60 5.94 -15.93
CA ASP A 73 16.81 5.80 -16.72
C ASP A 73 16.99 7.01 -17.68
N SER A 74 15.90 7.68 -18.06
CA SER A 74 15.90 8.80 -19.03
C SER A 74 16.06 10.19 -18.40
N ASN A 75 15.51 10.39 -17.20
CA ASN A 75 15.59 11.65 -16.45
C ASN A 75 15.52 11.39 -14.93
N PRO A 76 16.65 11.03 -14.29
CA PRO A 76 16.69 10.66 -12.88
C PRO A 76 16.24 11.76 -11.92
N GLU A 77 16.44 13.04 -12.27
CA GLU A 77 16.00 14.17 -11.43
C GLU A 77 14.47 14.30 -11.45
N LYS A 78 13.84 14.18 -12.62
CA LYS A 78 12.38 14.13 -12.73
C LYS A 78 11.81 12.90 -12.04
N PHE A 79 12.50 11.77 -12.09
CA PHE A 79 12.10 10.58 -11.33
C PHE A 79 12.06 10.87 -9.82
N LYS A 80 13.13 11.46 -9.25
CA LYS A 80 13.18 11.83 -7.82
C LYS A 80 12.05 12.79 -7.44
N GLU A 81 11.79 13.79 -8.27
CA GLU A 81 10.68 14.75 -8.08
C GLU A 81 9.33 14.03 -8.01
N LYS A 82 9.03 13.17 -8.99
CA LYS A 82 7.77 12.43 -9.05
C LYS A 82 7.61 11.43 -7.90
N ILE A 83 8.68 10.79 -7.44
CA ILE A 83 8.63 9.95 -6.24
C ILE A 83 8.30 10.78 -4.99
N LYS A 84 8.87 11.98 -4.86
CA LYS A 84 8.57 12.89 -3.75
C LYS A 84 7.10 13.34 -3.78
N GLU A 85 6.60 13.75 -4.95
CA GLU A 85 5.19 14.09 -5.14
C GLU A 85 4.27 12.92 -4.79
N ASN A 86 4.59 11.71 -5.22
CA ASN A 86 3.81 10.50 -4.91
C ASN A 86 3.78 10.22 -3.40
N GLY A 87 4.89 10.46 -2.70
CA GLY A 87 4.96 10.34 -1.24
C GLY A 87 4.10 11.39 -0.52
N VAL A 88 4.10 12.64 -1.00
CA VAL A 88 3.20 13.69 -0.50
C VAL A 88 1.74 13.31 -0.74
N LYS A 89 1.43 12.81 -1.94
CA LYS A 89 0.09 12.34 -2.30
C LYS A 89 -0.35 11.20 -1.38
N LEU A 90 0.50 10.20 -1.15
CA LEU A 90 0.23 9.11 -0.21
C LEU A 90 -0.15 9.65 1.18
N ASN A 91 0.64 10.59 1.72
CA ASN A 91 0.32 11.18 3.02
C ASN A 91 -1.03 11.89 3.01
N SER A 92 -1.33 12.64 1.95
CA SER A 92 -2.61 13.33 1.78
C SER A 92 -3.78 12.35 1.70
N ASP A 93 -3.67 11.31 0.86
CA ASP A 93 -4.70 10.29 0.68
C ASP A 93 -4.97 9.54 2.01
N MET A 94 -3.90 9.21 2.75
CA MET A 94 -4.01 8.58 4.07
C MET A 94 -4.72 9.48 5.09
N VAL A 95 -4.36 10.76 5.14
CA VAL A 95 -5.02 11.72 6.04
C VAL A 95 -6.49 11.91 5.67
N ALA A 96 -6.81 11.96 4.38
CA ALA A 96 -8.19 12.07 3.90
C ALA A 96 -9.03 10.83 4.26
N ALA A 97 -8.46 9.63 4.12
CA ALA A 97 -9.18 8.38 4.36
C ALA A 97 -9.36 8.04 5.85
N PHE A 98 -8.38 8.36 6.70
CA PHE A 98 -8.33 7.89 8.09
C PHE A 98 -8.33 9.01 9.13
N GLY A 99 -8.15 10.27 8.72
CA GLY A 99 -7.84 11.38 9.61
C GLY A 99 -6.37 11.39 10.02
N ARG A 100 -5.88 12.58 10.42
CA ARG A 100 -4.45 12.81 10.66
C ARG A 100 -3.82 11.90 11.73
N PRO A 101 -4.42 11.68 12.91
CA PRO A 101 -3.81 10.83 13.94
C PRO A 101 -3.64 9.38 13.47
N ARG A 102 -4.71 8.81 12.90
CA ARG A 102 -4.74 7.42 12.42
C ARG A 102 -3.83 7.22 11.22
N ALA A 103 -3.82 8.15 10.27
CA ALA A 103 -2.90 8.12 9.14
C ALA A 103 -1.42 8.04 9.58
N VAL A 104 -1.02 8.83 10.58
CA VAL A 104 0.34 8.81 11.13
C VAL A 104 0.66 7.46 11.79
N GLU A 105 -0.29 6.90 12.52
CA GLU A 105 -0.16 5.58 13.16
C GLU A 105 0.09 4.48 12.13
N LEU A 106 -0.74 4.42 11.09
CA LEU A 106 -0.66 3.45 10.00
C LEU A 106 0.67 3.57 9.23
N LEU A 107 1.06 4.80 8.87
CA LEU A 107 2.31 5.06 8.17
C LEU A 107 3.55 4.70 8.99
N LYS A 108 3.49 4.86 10.32
CA LYS A 108 4.56 4.42 11.23
C LYS A 108 4.63 2.90 11.32
N ALA A 109 3.49 2.22 11.46
CA ALA A 109 3.44 0.76 11.51
C ALA A 109 3.97 0.11 10.22
N GLY A 110 3.67 0.68 9.04
CA GLY A 110 4.20 0.18 7.77
C GLY A 110 5.74 0.30 7.63
N ARG A 111 6.38 1.14 8.46
CA ARG A 111 7.85 1.31 8.52
C ARG A 111 8.53 0.48 9.60
N ALA A 112 7.76 -0.18 10.48
CA ALA A 112 8.33 -1.05 11.49
C ALA A 112 9.10 -2.21 10.83
N LYS A 113 10.26 -2.56 11.39
CA LYS A 113 11.14 -3.63 10.90
C LYS A 113 10.61 -4.99 11.27
#